data_AF-A0A7X7TA27-F1
#
_entry.id   AF-A0A7X7TA27-F1
#
_cell.length_a   1.000
_cell.length_b   1.000
_cell.length_c   1.000
_cell.angle_alpha   90.00
_cell.angle_beta   90.00
_cell.angle_gamma   90.00
#
_symmetry.space_group_name_H-M   'P 1'
#
loop_
_entity.id
_entity.type
_entity.pdbx_description
1 polymer ?
#
loop_
_entity_poly.entity_id
_entity_poly.type
_entity_poly.pdbx_seq_one_letter_code
_entity_poly.pdbx_strand_id
1 'polypeptide(L)'
;MPRTDRIAIDGVIIRYYYDGQRVLLEIDAVAGQTTLYYNDPEWRVLAEYAPTNNQQLRKYVYGNYIDETLVLIDTYDSDNSPVGTYYFLHDHLYSPAVLIGYDEENEIWQPVERYEFDAYGTARIMDPGFGNRIATQYGVTTLFTGRTLDALDSGNLKIMYYRHRYTDPFTGRFLQQDPMEYIDGLNLYEYVESNPIILLDPSGSKNQRWYPSGKLRDGNV
;
A
#
# COMPACT_ATOMS: atom_id res chain seq x y z
N MET A 1 -4.25 18.65 12.90
CA MET A 1 -4.56 18.15 14.27
C MET A 1 -4.09 16.72 14.35
N PRO A 2 -3.53 16.27 15.49
CA PRO A 2 -3.18 14.87 15.63
C PRO A 2 -4.45 14.01 15.56
N ARG A 3 -4.42 12.95 14.76
CA ARG A 3 -5.50 11.97 14.62
C ARG A 3 -5.03 10.65 15.22
N THR A 4 -5.94 9.93 15.85
CA THR A 4 -5.69 8.57 16.33
C THR A 4 -6.80 7.67 15.80
N ASP A 5 -6.43 6.67 15.00
CA ASP A 5 -7.37 5.61 14.62
C ASP A 5 -7.08 4.37 15.47
N ARG A 6 -8.15 3.64 15.83
CA ARG A 6 -8.06 2.42 16.64
C ARG A 6 -8.92 1.34 16.03
N ILE A 7 -8.31 0.21 15.71
CA ILE A 7 -9.00 -1.00 15.27
C ILE A 7 -8.80 -2.06 16.35
N ALA A 8 -9.87 -2.71 16.80
CA ALA A 8 -9.83 -3.72 17.83
C ALA A 8 -10.55 -4.99 17.35
N ILE A 9 -9.84 -6.11 17.34
CA ILE A 9 -10.33 -7.42 16.86
C ILE A 9 -9.75 -8.48 17.79
N ASP A 10 -10.61 -9.37 18.32
CA ASP A 10 -10.22 -10.51 19.18
C ASP A 10 -9.23 -10.20 20.31
N GLY A 11 -9.35 -9.00 20.89
CA GLY A 11 -8.50 -8.53 22.00
C GLY A 11 -7.17 -7.89 21.57
N VAL A 12 -6.83 -7.93 20.28
CA VAL A 12 -5.73 -7.17 19.68
C VAL A 12 -6.21 -5.75 19.40
N ILE A 13 -5.43 -4.76 19.83
CA ILE A 13 -5.71 -3.34 19.57
C ILE A 13 -4.57 -2.78 18.73
N ILE A 14 -4.91 -2.38 17.51
CA ILE A 14 -4.01 -1.65 16.63
C ILE A 14 -4.32 -0.16 16.76
N ARG A 15 -3.28 0.66 16.88
CA ARG A 15 -3.42 2.11 16.98
C ARG A 15 -2.57 2.77 15.92
N TYR A 16 -3.17 3.71 15.20
CA TYR A 16 -2.50 4.55 14.23
C TYR A 16 -2.46 5.97 14.79
N TYR A 17 -1.26 6.54 14.92
CA TYR A 17 -1.05 7.91 15.40
C TYR A 17 -0.53 8.79 14.29
N TYR A 18 -1.24 9.89 14.03
CA TYR A 18 -0.91 10.85 12.98
C TYR A 18 -0.55 12.21 13.60
N ASP A 19 0.67 12.73 13.37
CA ASP A 19 1.12 14.02 13.95
C ASP A 19 1.02 15.23 13.00
N GLY A 20 0.58 15.01 11.75
CA GLY A 20 0.36 16.06 10.76
C GLY A 20 1.46 16.20 9.69
N GLN A 21 2.66 15.65 9.89
CA GLN A 21 3.67 15.46 8.82
C GLN A 21 4.52 14.19 9.02
N ARG A 22 4.37 13.50 10.15
CA ARG A 22 4.98 12.21 10.48
C ARG A 22 3.90 11.30 11.05
N VAL A 23 3.81 10.11 10.48
CA VAL A 23 2.84 9.07 10.85
C VAL A 23 3.52 7.79 10.40
N LEU A 24 3.85 6.80 11.22
CA LEU A 24 2.96 6.02 12.09
C LEU A 24 3.80 5.21 13.08
N LEU A 25 3.32 4.96 14.31
CA LEU A 25 3.79 3.89 15.20
C LEU A 25 2.78 2.76 15.04
N GLU A 26 3.13 1.72 14.30
CA GLU A 26 2.32 0.50 14.26
C GLU A 26 2.46 -0.22 15.60
N ILE A 27 1.38 -0.75 16.17
CA ILE A 27 1.47 -1.84 17.16
C ILE A 27 0.71 -2.96 16.48
N ASP A 28 1.46 -3.86 15.83
CA ASP A 28 0.92 -4.80 14.87
C ASP A 28 0.26 -6.03 15.54
N ALA A 29 -0.47 -6.78 14.73
CA ALA A 29 -1.25 -8.02 14.91
C ALA A 29 -0.58 -9.14 15.73
N VAL A 30 0.69 -8.98 16.11
CA VAL A 30 1.44 -9.80 17.04
C VAL A 30 2.00 -8.88 18.12
N ALA A 31 1.60 -9.10 19.38
CA ALA A 31 2.01 -8.25 20.50
C ALA A 31 3.53 -7.97 20.51
N GLY A 32 3.93 -6.70 20.30
CA GLY A 32 5.30 -6.22 20.52
C GLY A 32 6.08 -5.77 19.29
N GLN A 33 5.53 -5.85 18.07
CA GLN A 33 6.17 -5.25 16.89
C GLN A 33 5.61 -3.87 16.59
N THR A 34 6.53 -2.95 16.31
CA THR A 34 6.22 -1.58 15.97
C THR A 34 7.14 -1.12 14.84
N THR A 35 6.59 -0.41 13.88
CA THR A 35 7.34 0.24 12.79
C THR A 35 7.04 1.73 12.80
N LEU A 36 8.07 2.55 12.60
CA LEU A 36 7.97 3.99 12.45
C LEU A 36 8.00 4.38 10.97
N TYR A 37 6.96 5.05 10.50
CA TYR A 37 6.87 5.50 9.11
C TYR A 37 7.18 7.00 8.98
N TYR A 38 8.00 7.37 8.00
CA TYR A 38 8.30 8.75 7.63
C TYR A 38 7.62 9.09 6.31
N ASN A 39 6.67 10.02 6.34
CA ASN A 39 5.87 10.37 5.18
C ASN A 39 6.24 11.74 4.62
N ASP A 40 5.93 11.95 3.35
CA ASP A 40 5.98 13.26 2.73
C ASP A 40 4.64 14.03 2.91
N PRO A 41 4.56 15.30 2.46
CA PRO A 41 3.32 16.08 2.53
C PRO A 41 2.13 15.49 1.74
N GLU A 42 2.39 14.58 0.80
CA GLU A 42 1.39 13.87 -0.02
C GLU A 42 0.99 12.52 0.61
N TRP A 43 1.42 12.28 1.86
CA TRP A 43 1.17 11.07 2.64
C TRP A 43 1.70 9.79 2.00
N ARG A 44 2.79 9.89 1.24
CA ARG A 44 3.56 8.75 0.75
C ARG A 44 4.59 8.34 1.78
N VAL A 45 4.77 7.04 1.99
CA VAL A 45 5.79 6.49 2.89
C VAL A 45 7.15 6.60 2.23
N LEU A 46 8.03 7.49 2.69
CA LEU A 46 9.38 7.61 2.16
C LEU A 46 10.33 6.59 2.78
N ALA A 47 10.17 6.27 4.06
CA ALA A 47 11.03 5.34 4.77
C ALA A 47 10.36 4.75 6.01
N GLU A 48 10.83 3.57 6.40
CA GLU A 48 10.43 2.86 7.60
C GLU A 48 11.63 2.73 8.55
N TYR A 49 11.37 2.82 9.85
CA TYR A 49 12.38 2.78 10.90
C TYR A 49 11.98 1.87 12.04
N ALA A 50 12.97 1.23 12.66
CA ALA A 50 12.80 0.50 13.90
C ALA A 50 12.57 1.48 15.05
N PRO A 51 11.59 1.22 15.94
CA PRO A 51 11.16 2.15 16.98
C PRO A 51 12.11 2.22 18.17
N THR A 52 12.92 1.18 18.38
CA THR A 52 13.79 1.03 19.54
C THR A 52 15.08 1.82 19.39
N ASN A 53 15.61 1.92 18.17
CA ASN A 53 16.93 2.47 17.87
C ASN A 53 16.93 3.47 16.70
N ASN A 54 15.78 3.78 16.10
CA ASN A 54 15.65 4.61 14.89
C ASN A 54 16.53 4.14 13.71
N GLN A 55 16.80 2.84 13.62
CA GLN A 55 17.47 2.26 12.47
C GLN A 55 16.53 2.27 11.27
N GLN A 56 17.00 2.75 10.12
CA GLN A 56 16.20 2.71 8.89
C GLN A 56 16.06 1.25 8.44
N LEU A 57 14.83 0.77 8.27
CA LEU A 57 14.50 -0.58 7.81
C LEU A 57 14.42 -0.62 6.29
N ARG A 58 13.71 0.35 5.71
CA ARG A 58 13.60 0.48 4.25
C ARG A 58 13.33 1.90 3.78
N LYS A 59 13.47 2.10 2.47
CA LYS A 59 13.18 3.36 1.78
C LYS A 59 12.44 3.09 0.47
N TYR A 60 11.56 4.02 0.11
CA TYR A 60 10.82 4.00 -1.15
C TYR A 60 11.21 5.18 -2.03
N VAL A 61 11.17 4.97 -3.35
CA VAL A 61 11.31 6.02 -4.36
C VAL A 61 10.07 6.00 -5.23
N TYR A 62 9.44 7.17 -5.37
CA TYR A 62 8.22 7.34 -6.15
C TYR A 62 8.51 7.97 -7.51
N GLY A 63 7.64 7.68 -8.46
CA GLY A 63 7.62 8.25 -9.80
C GLY A 63 6.93 9.61 -9.85
N ASN A 64 6.36 9.91 -11.01
CA ASN A 64 5.71 11.19 -11.24
C ASN A 64 4.29 11.22 -10.66
N TYR A 65 3.67 10.05 -10.57
CA TYR A 65 2.37 9.91 -9.93
C TYR A 65 2.51 9.65 -8.42
N ILE A 66 1.55 10.14 -7.64
CA ILE A 66 1.59 10.12 -6.17
C ILE A 66 1.65 8.69 -5.61
N ASP A 67 1.15 7.68 -6.30
CA ASP A 67 1.17 6.28 -5.80
C ASP A 67 1.94 5.34 -6.71
N GLU A 68 2.82 5.88 -7.54
CA GLU A 68 3.72 5.10 -8.37
C GLU A 68 5.02 4.81 -7.60
N THR A 69 5.06 3.72 -6.83
CA THR A 69 6.27 3.32 -6.10
C THR A 69 7.24 2.64 -7.04
N LEU A 70 8.30 3.30 -7.49
CA LEU A 70 9.25 2.74 -8.46
C LEU A 70 10.29 1.81 -7.85
N VAL A 71 10.79 2.16 -6.66
CA VAL A 71 11.92 1.46 -6.05
C VAL A 71 11.63 1.21 -4.58
N LEU A 72 11.97 0.00 -4.16
CA LEU A 72 12.07 -0.40 -2.77
C LEU A 72 13.54 -0.70 -2.45
N ILE A 73 14.08 -0.08 -1.40
CA ILE A 73 15.43 -0.30 -0.91
C ILE A 73 15.31 -0.82 0.52
N ASP A 74 15.58 -2.11 0.72
CA ASP A 74 15.63 -2.69 2.06
C ASP A 74 17.06 -2.55 2.61
N THR A 75 17.18 -1.78 3.69
CA THR A 75 18.48 -1.46 4.28
C THR A 75 18.96 -2.52 5.27
N TYR A 76 18.03 -3.19 5.98
CA TYR A 76 18.34 -4.27 6.91
C TYR A 76 17.17 -5.27 7.00
N ASP A 77 17.46 -6.56 7.00
CA ASP A 77 16.47 -7.60 7.37
C ASP A 77 16.40 -7.76 8.90
N SER A 78 15.56 -8.69 9.35
CA SER A 78 15.41 -9.06 10.76
C SER A 78 16.69 -9.59 11.42
N ASP A 79 17.68 -10.01 10.62
CA ASP A 79 19.00 -10.49 11.05
C ASP A 79 20.10 -9.42 10.91
N ASN A 80 19.71 -8.18 10.58
CA ASN A 80 20.59 -7.03 10.42
C ASN A 80 21.53 -7.12 9.18
N SER A 81 21.13 -7.84 8.13
CA SER A 81 21.84 -7.92 6.85
C SER A 81 21.25 -6.96 5.80
N PRO A 82 22.06 -6.30 4.96
CA PRO A 82 21.56 -5.47 3.86
C PRO A 82 20.91 -6.34 2.77
N VAL A 83 19.70 -5.99 2.34
CA VAL A 83 18.74 -6.94 1.72
C VAL A 83 18.52 -6.71 0.22
N GLY A 84 18.89 -5.55 -0.30
CA GLY A 84 18.92 -5.28 -1.74
C GLY A 84 17.98 -4.18 -2.21
N THR A 85 18.08 -3.86 -3.49
CA THR A 85 17.26 -2.87 -4.18
C THR A 85 16.35 -3.58 -5.17
N TYR A 86 15.06 -3.26 -5.08
CA TYR A 86 14.00 -3.87 -5.88
C TYR A 86 13.27 -2.80 -6.68
N TYR A 87 12.84 -3.18 -7.89
CA TYR A 87 12.14 -2.29 -8.81
C TYR A 87 10.75 -2.82 -9.08
N PHE A 88 9.74 -1.97 -8.94
CA PHE A 88 8.37 -2.31 -9.27
C PHE A 88 8.09 -2.03 -10.74
N LEU A 89 7.49 -3.01 -11.41
CA LEU A 89 6.79 -2.81 -12.68
C LEU A 89 5.31 -2.78 -12.40
N HIS A 90 4.62 -1.75 -12.91
CA HIS A 90 3.21 -1.52 -12.61
C HIS A 90 2.30 -1.83 -13.80
N ASP A 91 1.01 -2.02 -13.49
CA ASP A 91 -0.08 -1.92 -14.45
C ASP A 91 -0.48 -0.45 -14.70
N HIS A 92 -1.56 -0.24 -15.46
CA HIS A 92 -2.04 1.09 -15.81
C HIS A 92 -2.66 1.86 -14.63
N LEU A 93 -3.02 1.18 -13.54
CA LEU A 93 -3.53 1.80 -12.31
C LEU A 93 -2.43 2.03 -11.28
N TYR A 94 -1.16 1.85 -11.65
CA TYR A 94 -0.02 1.91 -10.75
C TYR A 94 -0.01 0.79 -9.69
N SER A 95 -0.76 -0.29 -9.91
CA SER A 95 -0.65 -1.49 -9.08
C SER A 95 0.60 -2.27 -9.49
N PRO A 96 1.44 -2.76 -8.57
CA PRO A 96 2.62 -3.52 -8.95
C PRO A 96 2.23 -4.86 -9.57
N ALA A 97 2.73 -5.17 -10.75
CA ALA A 97 2.57 -6.47 -11.41
C ALA A 97 3.78 -7.39 -11.16
N VAL A 98 4.98 -6.83 -11.11
CA VAL A 98 6.23 -7.59 -10.92
C VAL A 98 7.20 -6.80 -10.06
N LEU A 99 7.84 -7.47 -9.11
CA LEU A 99 9.02 -6.99 -8.40
C LEU A 99 10.26 -7.60 -9.05
N ILE A 100 11.22 -6.76 -9.43
CA ILE A 100 12.50 -7.17 -10.02
C ILE A 100 13.62 -6.97 -9.00
N GLY A 101 14.47 -7.97 -8.85
CA GLY A 101 15.70 -7.92 -8.04
C GLY A 101 16.93 -8.32 -8.85
N TYR A 102 18.10 -7.97 -8.34
CA TYR A 102 19.38 -8.36 -8.94
C TYR A 102 19.86 -9.68 -8.34
N ASP A 103 20.16 -10.64 -9.21
CA ASP A 103 20.83 -11.88 -8.84
C ASP A 103 22.34 -11.67 -8.92
N GLU A 104 23.00 -11.61 -7.76
CA GLU A 104 24.44 -11.41 -7.68
C GLU A 104 25.24 -12.62 -8.21
N GLU A 105 24.70 -13.84 -8.13
CA GLU A 105 25.39 -15.05 -8.57
C GLU A 105 25.42 -15.14 -10.11
N ASN A 106 24.30 -14.78 -10.74
CA ASN A 106 24.15 -14.87 -12.20
C ASN A 106 24.33 -13.53 -12.91
N GLU A 107 24.53 -12.43 -12.18
CA GLU A 107 24.69 -11.06 -12.68
C GLU A 107 23.52 -10.58 -13.57
N ILE A 108 22.29 -10.95 -13.23
CA ILE A 108 21.08 -10.64 -14.02
C ILE A 108 19.98 -9.99 -13.18
N TRP A 109 19.17 -9.16 -13.84
CA TRP A 109 17.90 -8.69 -13.27
C TRP A 109 16.80 -9.67 -13.61
N GLN A 110 16.08 -10.14 -12.59
CA GLN A 110 15.01 -11.12 -12.75
C GLN A 110 13.80 -10.83 -11.85
N PRO A 111 12.60 -11.33 -12.21
CA PRO A 111 11.44 -11.30 -11.33
C PRO A 111 11.75 -12.04 -10.03
N VAL A 112 11.46 -11.40 -8.90
CA VAL A 112 11.60 -12.00 -7.56
C VAL A 112 10.24 -12.25 -6.90
N GLU A 113 9.22 -11.48 -7.28
CA GLU A 113 7.83 -11.68 -6.88
C GLU A 113 6.90 -11.10 -7.97
N ARG A 114 5.69 -11.62 -8.05
CA ARG A 114 4.66 -11.19 -9.00
C ARG A 114 3.34 -11.01 -8.28
N TYR A 115 2.51 -10.12 -8.81
CA TYR A 115 1.20 -9.84 -8.24
C TYR A 115 0.14 -9.78 -9.35
N GLU A 116 -1.02 -10.34 -9.04
CA GLU A 116 -2.25 -10.15 -9.80
C GLU A 116 -3.32 -9.63 -8.83
N PHE A 117 -4.24 -8.81 -9.35
CA PHE A 117 -5.35 -8.29 -8.58
C PHE A 117 -6.66 -8.66 -9.26
N ASP A 118 -7.69 -8.92 -8.46
CA ASP A 118 -9.05 -8.86 -8.97
C ASP A 118 -9.45 -7.39 -9.24
N ALA A 119 -10.68 -7.20 -9.73
CA ALA A 119 -11.17 -5.86 -10.06
C ALA A 119 -11.19 -4.89 -8.85
N TYR A 120 -11.26 -5.38 -7.62
CA TYR A 120 -11.39 -4.56 -6.40
C TYR A 120 -10.14 -4.59 -5.50
N GLY A 121 -9.06 -5.22 -5.96
CA GLY A 121 -7.76 -5.18 -5.32
C GLY A 121 -7.44 -6.37 -4.41
N THR A 122 -8.21 -7.46 -4.45
CA THR A 122 -7.78 -8.70 -3.79
C THR A 122 -6.52 -9.20 -4.47
N ALA A 123 -5.41 -9.19 -3.75
CA ALA A 123 -4.10 -9.54 -4.27
C ALA A 123 -3.86 -11.05 -4.27
N ARG A 124 -3.36 -11.56 -5.39
CA ARG A 124 -2.73 -12.86 -5.54
C ARG A 124 -1.23 -12.66 -5.69
N ILE A 125 -0.47 -13.12 -4.70
CA ILE A 125 0.99 -13.03 -4.67
C ILE A 125 1.56 -14.32 -5.27
N MET A 126 2.58 -14.22 -6.10
CA MET A 126 3.21 -15.35 -6.73
C MET A 126 4.74 -15.27 -6.68
N ASP A 127 5.38 -16.42 -6.65
CA ASP A 127 6.83 -16.55 -6.82
C ASP A 127 7.25 -16.25 -8.27
N PRO A 128 8.57 -16.18 -8.57
CA PRO A 128 9.07 -15.91 -9.93
C PRO A 128 8.53 -16.86 -11.00
N GLY A 129 8.24 -18.10 -10.62
CA GLY A 129 7.74 -19.20 -11.44
C GLY A 129 6.22 -19.33 -11.47
N PHE A 130 5.47 -18.29 -11.06
CA PHE A 130 4.00 -18.25 -11.03
C PHE A 130 3.33 -19.19 -10.01
N GLY A 131 4.08 -19.73 -9.05
CA GLY A 131 3.53 -20.47 -7.92
C GLY A 131 2.88 -19.52 -6.90
N ASN A 132 1.73 -19.91 -6.33
CA ASN A 132 1.01 -19.07 -5.38
C ASN A 132 1.76 -18.94 -4.03
N ARG A 133 1.77 -17.73 -3.46
CA ARG A 133 2.25 -17.42 -2.12
C ARG A 133 1.13 -16.92 -1.22
N ILE A 134 1.25 -17.19 0.08
CA ILE A 134 0.29 -16.73 1.10
C ILE A 134 0.61 -15.28 1.53
N ALA A 135 1.89 -14.89 1.48
CA ALA A 135 2.39 -13.57 1.81
C ALA A 135 3.60 -13.22 0.94
N THR A 136 3.92 -11.91 0.90
CA THR A 136 5.13 -11.38 0.27
C THR A 136 6.38 -11.89 0.98
N GLN A 137 7.39 -12.34 0.22
CA GLN A 137 8.71 -12.66 0.79
C GLN A 137 9.53 -11.39 1.08
N TYR A 138 9.21 -10.29 0.40
CA TYR A 138 9.96 -9.02 0.42
C TYR A 138 9.26 -7.93 1.25
N GLY A 139 8.33 -8.31 2.13
CA GLY A 139 7.55 -7.34 2.92
C GLY A 139 6.86 -6.24 2.11
N VAL A 140 6.50 -6.48 0.85
CA VAL A 140 5.78 -5.50 0.02
C VAL A 140 4.36 -5.31 0.55
N THR A 141 4.07 -4.11 1.02
CA THR A 141 2.74 -3.69 1.47
C THR A 141 2.06 -2.76 0.46
N THR A 142 2.82 -2.11 -0.43
CA THR A 142 2.26 -1.32 -1.53
C THR A 142 1.71 -2.25 -2.60
N LEU A 143 0.38 -2.26 -2.78
CA LEU A 143 -0.35 -3.19 -3.65
C LEU A 143 -1.33 -2.43 -4.57
N PHE A 144 -2.60 -2.82 -4.60
CA PHE A 144 -3.59 -2.33 -5.57
C PHE A 144 -3.68 -0.80 -5.60
N THR A 145 -3.56 -0.21 -6.79
CA THR A 145 -3.51 1.26 -7.03
C THR A 145 -2.40 1.99 -6.27
N GLY A 146 -1.32 1.29 -5.92
CA GLY A 146 -0.19 1.85 -5.17
C GLY A 146 -0.47 2.07 -3.68
N ARG A 147 -1.48 1.39 -3.13
CA ARG A 147 -1.94 1.58 -1.74
C ARG A 147 -1.31 0.59 -0.78
N THR A 148 -1.10 1.03 0.46
CA THR A 148 -0.62 0.16 1.53
C THR A 148 -1.74 -0.77 1.99
N LEU A 149 -1.47 -2.07 1.93
CA LEU A 149 -2.29 -3.11 2.53
C LEU A 149 -1.80 -3.40 3.95
N ASP A 150 -2.70 -3.22 4.91
CA ASP A 150 -2.51 -3.65 6.28
C ASP A 150 -3.16 -5.03 6.47
N ALA A 151 -2.37 -5.99 6.94
CA ALA A 151 -2.80 -7.35 7.23
C ALA A 151 -3.01 -7.53 8.73
N LEU A 152 -4.25 -7.37 9.17
CA LEU A 152 -4.65 -7.42 10.57
C LEU A 152 -5.19 -8.81 10.93
N ASP A 153 -5.34 -9.06 12.23
CA ASP A 153 -5.88 -10.33 12.76
C ASP A 153 -5.14 -11.55 12.20
N SER A 154 -3.81 -11.59 12.38
CA SER A 154 -2.95 -12.64 11.82
C SER A 154 -3.09 -12.85 10.30
N GLY A 155 -3.45 -11.79 9.57
CA GLY A 155 -3.64 -11.78 8.12
C GLY A 155 -5.04 -12.16 7.63
N ASN A 156 -6.00 -12.41 8.53
CA ASN A 156 -7.38 -12.71 8.17
C ASN A 156 -8.15 -11.47 7.70
N LEU A 157 -7.83 -10.30 8.24
CA LEU A 157 -8.41 -9.04 7.82
C LEU A 157 -7.40 -8.26 6.99
N LYS A 158 -7.76 -7.95 5.75
CA LYS A 158 -6.94 -7.18 4.83
C LYS A 158 -7.65 -5.86 4.54
N ILE A 159 -7.07 -4.76 4.98
CA ILE A 159 -7.60 -3.42 4.71
C ILE A 159 -6.56 -2.59 3.97
N MET A 160 -7.03 -1.75 3.07
CA MET A 160 -6.18 -0.91 2.25
C MET A 160 -6.30 0.54 2.72
N TYR A 161 -5.18 1.20 2.99
CA TYR A 161 -5.16 2.59 3.44
C TYR A 161 -5.23 3.56 2.25
N TYR A 162 -6.34 4.27 2.14
CA TYR A 162 -6.63 5.31 1.16
C TYR A 162 -6.63 6.68 1.82
N ARG A 163 -5.65 6.97 2.69
CA ARG A 163 -5.50 8.29 3.30
C ARG A 163 -6.70 8.72 4.16
N HIS A 164 -7.71 9.34 3.57
CA HIS A 164 -8.92 9.72 4.28
C HIS A 164 -9.80 8.53 4.69
N ARG A 165 -9.76 7.43 3.93
CA ARG A 165 -10.58 6.24 4.16
C ARG A 165 -9.74 4.96 4.13
N TYR A 166 -10.35 3.87 4.58
CA TYR A 166 -9.86 2.51 4.40
C TYR A 166 -10.84 1.75 3.51
N THR A 167 -10.35 0.88 2.63
CA THR A 167 -11.19 -0.06 1.87
C THR A 167 -10.93 -1.48 2.32
N ASP A 168 -11.94 -2.33 2.18
CA ASP A 168 -11.74 -3.77 2.22
C ASP A 168 -11.79 -4.29 0.76
N PRO A 169 -10.67 -4.82 0.23
CA PRO A 169 -10.63 -5.36 -1.14
C PRO A 169 -11.62 -6.50 -1.37
N PHE A 170 -11.96 -7.27 -0.32
CA PHE A 170 -12.88 -8.40 -0.45
C PHE A 170 -14.32 -7.95 -0.69
N THR A 171 -14.77 -6.90 0.00
CA THR A 171 -16.11 -6.31 -0.21
C THR A 171 -16.14 -5.25 -1.32
N GLY A 172 -14.98 -4.73 -1.73
CA GLY A 172 -14.85 -3.74 -2.79
C GLY A 172 -15.44 -2.37 -2.46
N ARG A 173 -15.42 -1.97 -1.18
CA ARG A 173 -16.06 -0.74 -0.67
C ARG A 173 -15.19 -0.04 0.35
N PHE A 174 -15.45 1.25 0.56
CA PHE A 174 -14.91 1.97 1.69
C PHE A 174 -15.57 1.52 3.00
N LEU A 175 -14.81 1.55 4.09
CA LEU A 175 -15.26 1.21 5.44
C LEU A 175 -15.83 2.44 6.18
N GLN A 176 -15.59 3.65 5.65
CA GLN A 176 -16.10 4.92 6.16
C GLN A 176 -16.90 5.65 5.08
N GLN A 177 -17.82 6.51 5.51
CA GLN A 177 -18.50 7.44 4.62
C GLN A 177 -17.51 8.43 4.00
N ASP A 178 -17.78 8.84 2.77
CA ASP A 178 -17.02 9.88 2.09
C ASP A 178 -17.00 11.19 2.90
N PRO A 179 -15.82 11.73 3.26
CA PRO A 179 -15.71 13.03 3.92
C PRO A 179 -16.23 14.19 3.06
N MET A 180 -16.25 14.01 1.74
CA MET A 180 -16.81 14.95 0.76
C MET A 180 -18.31 14.73 0.54
N GLU A 181 -18.92 13.78 1.27
CA GLU A 181 -20.33 13.42 1.20
C GLU A 181 -20.76 13.09 -0.23
N TYR A 182 -21.70 13.84 -0.81
CA TYR A 182 -22.39 13.50 -2.05
C TYR A 182 -21.70 14.03 -3.31
N ILE A 183 -20.40 14.33 -3.26
CA ILE A 183 -19.65 14.86 -4.42
C ILE A 183 -19.46 13.79 -5.51
N ASP A 184 -19.16 12.55 -5.11
CA ASP A 184 -18.88 11.44 -6.03
C ASP A 184 -20.09 10.49 -6.22
N GLY A 185 -21.25 10.82 -5.64
CA GLY A 185 -22.49 10.07 -5.83
C GLY A 185 -23.36 9.93 -4.58
N LEU A 186 -24.44 9.16 -4.69
CA LEU A 186 -25.38 8.93 -3.59
C LEU A 186 -24.89 7.86 -2.60
N ASN A 187 -23.97 7.00 -3.01
CA ASN A 187 -23.45 5.93 -2.18
C ASN A 187 -22.12 6.34 -1.55
N LEU A 188 -22.17 6.78 -0.29
CA LEU A 188 -21.02 7.29 0.46
C LEU A 188 -19.91 6.25 0.75
N TYR A 189 -20.15 4.97 0.43
CA TYR A 189 -19.21 3.86 0.62
C TYR A 189 -18.72 3.28 -0.71
N GLU A 190 -19.16 3.83 -1.84
CA GLU A 190 -18.81 3.33 -3.16
C GLU A 190 -17.33 3.54 -3.46
N TYR A 191 -16.66 2.46 -3.89
CA TYR A 191 -15.33 2.57 -4.44
C TYR A 191 -15.45 2.93 -5.93
N VAL A 192 -14.96 4.13 -6.28
CA VAL A 192 -14.71 4.60 -7.66
C VAL A 192 -15.85 4.34 -8.66
N GLU A 193 -17.08 4.73 -8.33
CA GLU A 193 -18.27 4.56 -9.18
C GLU A 193 -18.49 3.11 -9.67
N SER A 194 -18.04 2.13 -8.88
CA SER A 194 -18.07 0.71 -9.24
C SER A 194 -17.33 0.40 -10.56
N ASN A 195 -16.37 1.24 -10.97
CA ASN A 195 -15.56 1.08 -12.17
C ASN A 195 -14.05 1.09 -11.89
N PRO A 196 -13.56 0.17 -11.04
CA PRO A 196 -12.17 0.14 -10.58
C PRO A 196 -11.16 -0.33 -11.63
N ILE A 197 -11.62 -0.64 -12.85
CA ILE A 197 -10.74 -1.01 -13.97
C ILE A 197 -10.09 0.23 -14.59
N ILE A 198 -10.76 1.39 -14.55
CA ILE A 198 -10.27 2.63 -15.17
C ILE A 198 -10.27 3.83 -14.23
N LEU A 199 -10.92 3.70 -13.07
CA LEU A 199 -10.96 4.72 -12.03
C LEU A 199 -10.14 4.26 -10.82
N LEU A 200 -9.51 5.22 -10.16
CA LEU A 200 -8.77 5.05 -8.92
C LEU A 200 -9.07 6.25 -8.01
N ASP A 201 -8.93 6.10 -6.68
CA ASP A 201 -9.12 7.19 -5.73
C ASP A 201 -7.77 7.43 -5.01
N PRO A 202 -7.02 8.49 -5.34
CA PRO A 202 -5.75 8.75 -4.69
C PRO A 202 -5.92 9.12 -3.22
N SER A 203 -6.87 10.00 -2.92
CA SER A 203 -7.02 10.60 -1.59
C SER A 203 -7.96 9.82 -0.66
N GLY A 204 -8.71 8.86 -1.19
CA GLY A 204 -9.86 8.27 -0.49
C GLY A 204 -10.98 9.27 -0.30
N SER A 205 -11.17 10.19 -1.24
CA SER A 205 -12.25 11.19 -1.20
C SER A 205 -12.67 11.71 -2.56
N LYS A 206 -11.91 11.38 -3.62
CA LYS A 206 -12.19 11.85 -4.96
C LYS A 206 -11.62 10.90 -6.01
N ASN A 207 -12.48 10.43 -6.89
CA ASN A 207 -12.02 9.59 -8.00
C ASN A 207 -11.20 10.35 -9.07
N GLN A 208 -10.30 9.62 -9.69
CA GLN A 208 -9.51 10.02 -10.84
C GLN A 208 -9.66 8.98 -11.94
N ARG A 209 -9.75 9.46 -13.18
CA ARG A 209 -9.84 8.61 -14.35
C ARG A 209 -8.47 8.47 -15.00
N TRP A 210 -8.08 7.22 -15.22
CA TRP A 210 -6.94 6.91 -16.07
C TRP A 210 -7.31 7.04 -17.55
N TYR A 211 -6.45 7.70 -18.32
CA TYR A 211 -6.57 7.77 -19.78
C TYR A 211 -5.36 7.09 -20.42
N PRO A 212 -5.55 6.32 -21.51
CA PRO A 212 -4.46 5.69 -22.28
C PRO A 212 -3.39 6.66 -22.81
N SER A 213 -3.68 7.96 -22.81
CA SER A 213 -2.73 9.02 -23.17
C SER A 213 -1.72 9.35 -22.07
N GLY A 214 -1.78 8.67 -20.92
CA GLY A 214 -0.87 8.88 -19.78
C GLY A 214 -1.18 10.12 -18.94
N LYS A 215 -2.36 10.74 -19.13
CA LYS A 215 -2.83 11.88 -18.32
C LYS A 215 -3.90 11.42 -17.35
N LEU A 216 -3.75 11.75 -16.07
CA LEU A 216 -4.83 11.63 -15.09
C LEU A 216 -5.64 12.92 -15.07
N ARG A 217 -6.96 12.79 -14.94
CA ARG A 217 -7.85 13.92 -14.69
C ARG A 217 -8.85 13.53 -13.61
N ASP A 218 -9.25 14.50 -12.81
CA ASP A 218 -10.36 14.39 -11.88
C ASP A 218 -11.59 13.81 -12.59
N GLY A 219 -12.28 12.86 -11.96
CA GLY A 219 -13.33 12.03 -12.59
C GLY A 219 -14.62 12.74 -13.00
N ASN A 220 -14.68 14.07 -13.03
CA ASN A 220 -15.86 14.82 -13.43
C ASN A 220 -15.59 15.69 -14.67
N VAL A 221 -15.67 15.08 -15.85
CA VAL A 221 -16.28 15.51 -17.15
C VAL A 221 -15.98 14.42 -18.20
#